data_AF-A0A659ULZ7-F1
#
_entry.id   AF-A0A659ULZ7-F1
#
_cell.length_a   1.000
_cell.length_b   1.000
_cell.length_c   1.000
_cell.angle_alpha   90.00
_cell.angle_beta   90.00
_cell.angle_gamma   90.00
#
_symmetry.space_group_name_H-M   'P 1'
#
loop_
_entity.id
_entity.type
_entity.pdbx_description
1 polymer ?
#
loop_
_entity_poly.entity_id
_entity_poly.type
_entity_poly.pdbx_seq_one_letter_code
_entity_poly.pdbx_strand_id
1 'polypeptide(L)' 'KWERPEFPLRGADLTALGAKPGPKLGEILKNLEAEWVEAGFAPDRDTLLERAAQALDT' A
#
# COMPACT_ATOMS: atom_id res chain seq x y z
N LYS A 1 -26.22 -6.10 -1.17
CA LYS A 1 -25.45 -6.13 0.10
C LYS A 1 -24.18 -5.33 -0.18
N TRP A 2 -23.87 -4.30 0.59
CA TRP A 2 -22.66 -3.50 0.36
C TRP A 2 -21.47 -4.17 1.06
N GLU A 3 -20.36 -4.36 0.35
CA GLU A 3 -19.12 -4.92 0.88
C GLU A 3 -18.10 -3.79 1.00
N ARG A 4 -17.53 -3.62 2.20
CA ARG A 4 -16.50 -2.61 2.44
C ARG A 4 -15.23 -3.07 1.70
N PRO A 5 -14.64 -2.22 0.85
CA PRO A 5 -13.35 -2.52 0.23
C PRO A 5 -12.29 -2.74 1.32
N GLU A 6 -11.51 -3.81 1.20
CA GLU A 6 -10.35 -4.05 2.05
C GLU A 6 -9.09 -3.59 1.33
N PHE A 7 -8.22 -2.86 2.03
CA PHE A 7 -6.97 -2.40 1.44
C PHE A 7 -6.11 -3.61 1.01
N PRO A 8 -5.70 -3.70 -0.27
CA PRO A 8 -5.17 -4.95 -0.81
C PRO A 8 -3.69 -5.19 -0.51
N LEU A 9 -3.00 -4.25 0.16
CA LEU A 9 -1.59 -4.40 0.56
C LEU A 9 -1.43 -4.72 2.04
N ARG A 10 -0.39 -5.50 2.34
CA ARG A 10 0.07 -5.84 3.68
C ARG A 10 1.55 -5.56 3.83
N GLY A 11 2.03 -5.49 5.08
CA GLY A 11 3.46 -5.31 5.35
C GLY A 11 4.35 -6.38 4.70
N ALA A 12 3.84 -7.61 4.56
CA ALA A 12 4.52 -8.69 3.86
C ALA A 12 4.86 -8.34 2.40
N ASP A 13 3.98 -7.61 1.71
CA ASP A 13 4.17 -7.19 0.33
C ASP A 13 5.36 -6.24 0.20
N LEU A 14 5.47 -5.26 1.09
CA LEU A 14 6.59 -4.33 1.11
C LEU A 14 7.90 -5.03 1.51
N THR A 15 7.86 -5.98 2.44
CA THR A 15 9.06 -6.77 2.77
C THR A 15 9.52 -7.64 1.59
N ALA A 16 8.59 -8.13 0.75
CA ALA A 16 8.92 -8.87 -0.46
C ALA A 16 9.57 -7.98 -1.53
N LEU A 17 9.27 -6.67 -1.53
CA LEU A 17 9.96 -5.66 -2.35
C LEU A 17 11.37 -5.30 -1.81
N GLY A 18 11.81 -5.89 -0.70
CA GLY A 18 13.11 -5.63 -0.09
C GLY A 18 13.10 -4.56 1.01
N ALA A 19 11.94 -4.07 1.42
CA ALA A 19 11.84 -3.13 2.53
C ALA A 19 12.28 -3.79 3.85
N LYS A 20 13.08 -3.07 4.63
CA LYS A 20 13.40 -3.51 6.00
C LYS A 20 12.19 -3.28 6.90
N PRO A 21 11.79 -4.28 7.72
CA PRO A 21 10.71 -4.11 8.67
C PRO A 21 11.03 -2.97 9.65
N GLY A 22 10.08 -2.06 9.83
CA GLY A 22 10.24 -0.88 10.67
C GLY A 22 9.09 0.12 10.53
N PRO A 23 9.09 1.21 11.32
CA PRO A 23 8.01 2.19 11.34
C PRO A 23 7.77 2.85 9.97
N LYS A 24 8.82 3.09 9.18
CA LYS A 24 8.72 3.66 7.80
C LYS A 24 7.79 2.82 6.90
N LEU A 25 7.79 1.50 7.07
CA LEU A 25 6.98 0.57 6.26
C LEU A 25 5.48 0.72 6.58
N GLY A 26 5.15 0.92 7.85
CA GLY A 26 3.77 1.23 8.28
C GLY A 26 3.30 2.61 7.82
N GLU A 27 4.19 3.60 7.79
CA GLU A 27 3.89 4.94 7.26
C GLU A 27 3.59 4.90 5.76
N ILE A 28 4.39 4.17 4.98
CA ILE A 28 4.15 3.98 3.53
C ILE A 28 2.80 3.32 3.30
N LEU A 29 2.49 2.22 4.02
CA LEU A 29 1.20 1.55 3.92
C LEU A 29 0.02 2.48 4.24
N LYS A 30 0.14 3.28 5.30
CA LYS A 30 -0.90 4.22 5.71
C LYS A 30 -1.13 5.31 4.68
N ASN A 31 -0.06 5.83 4.07
CA ASN A 31 -0.17 6.82 3.00
C ASN A 31 -0.84 6.22 1.75
N LEU A 32 -0.45 5.01 1.35
CA LEU A 32 -1.07 4.30 0.22
C LEU A 32 -2.55 3.97 0.47
N GLU A 33 -2.91 3.60 1.70
CA GLU A 33 -4.31 3.38 2.08
C GLU A 33 -5.12 4.67 1.97
N ALA A 34 -4.58 5.79 2.42
CA ALA A 34 -5.23 7.10 2.28
C ALA A 34 -5.43 7.48 0.80
N GLU A 35 -4.39 7.35 -0.03
CA GLU A 35 -4.48 7.60 -1.48
C GLU A 35 -5.49 6.68 -2.16
N TRP A 36 -5.55 5.41 -1.75
CA TRP A 36 -6.50 4.44 -2.28
C TRP A 36 -7.94 4.81 -1.94
N VAL A 37 -8.19 5.26 -0.70
CA VAL A 37 -9.50 5.77 -0.26
C VAL A 37 -9.87 7.04 -1.03
N GLU A 38 -8.94 7.98 -1.20
CA GLU A 38 -9.16 9.22 -1.97
C GLU A 38 -9.45 8.95 -3.44
N ALA A 39 -8.80 7.93 -4.03
CA ALA A 39 -9.06 7.46 -5.38
C ALA A 39 -10.35 6.63 -5.51
N GLY A 40 -11.14 6.51 -4.45
CA GLY A 40 -12.41 5.79 -4.47
C GLY A 40 -12.25 4.28 -4.62
N PHE A 41 -11.18 3.72 -4.04
CA PHE A 41 -10.86 2.29 -4.08
C PHE A 41 -10.55 1.75 -5.48
N ALA A 42 -10.24 2.65 -6.44
CA ALA A 42 -9.98 2.29 -7.83
C ALA A 42 -8.61 1.64 -8.09
N PRO A 43 -7.50 2.07 -7.45
CA PRO A 43 -6.21 1.42 -7.65
C PRO A 43 -6.24 -0.03 -7.17
N ASP A 44 -5.73 -0.93 -8.01
CA ASP A 44 -5.59 -2.34 -7.68
C ASP A 44 -4.30 -2.61 -6.90
N ARG A 45 -4.13 -3.88 -6.51
CA ARG A 45 -2.97 -4.32 -5.73
C ARG A 45 -1.66 -4.02 -6.44
N ASP A 46 -1.58 -4.24 -7.75
CA ASP A 46 -0.34 -4.10 -8.51
C ASP A 46 0.04 -2.63 -8.67
N THR A 47 -0.94 -1.75 -8.94
CA THR A 47 -0.73 -0.30 -8.94
C THR A 47 -0.21 0.20 -7.60
N LEU A 48 -0.79 -0.28 -6.49
CA LEU A 48 -0.36 0.11 -5.14
C LEU A 48 1.02 -0.44 -4.81
N LEU A 49 1.37 -1.63 -5.28
CA LEU A 49 2.71 -2.22 -5.16
C LEU A 49 3.77 -1.39 -5.88
N GLU A 50 3.49 -0.93 -7.10
CA GLU A 50 4.40 -0.05 -7.85
C GLU A 50 4.64 1.26 -7.11
N ARG A 51 3.59 1.87 -6.54
CA ARG A 51 3.72 3.07 -5.70
C ARG A 51 4.52 2.78 -4.43
N ALA A 52 4.30 1.62 -3.80
CA ALA A 52 5.07 1.21 -2.64
C ALA A 52 6.57 1.07 -2.97
N ALA A 53 6.90 0.49 -4.12
CA ALA A 53 8.29 0.40 -4.59
C ALA A 53 8.91 1.79 -4.79
N GLN A 54 8.21 2.71 -5.45
CA GLN A 54 8.66 4.10 -5.64
C GLN A 54 8.89 4.83 -4.30
N ALA A 55 8.02 4.61 -3.31
CA ALA A 55 8.15 5.20 -1.98
C ALA A 55 9.29 4.60 -1.15
N LEU A 56 9.72 3.37 -1.46
CA LEU A 56 10.87 2.72 -0.81
C LEU A 56 12.21 3.19 -1.38
N ASP A 57 12.25 3.54 -2.66
CA ASP A 57 13.44 4.06 -3.35
C ASP A 57 13.73 5.54 -3.03
N THR A 58 12.81 6.23 -2.33
CA THR A 58 12.93 7.62 -1.87
C THR A 58 13.40 7.70 -0.41
#